data_AF-A0A0P9EY80-F1
#
_entry.id   AF-A0A0P9EY80-F1
#
_cell.length_a   1.000
_cell.length_b   1.000
_cell.length_c   1.000
_cell.angle_alpha   90.00
_cell.angle_beta   90.00
_cell.angle_gamma   90.00
#
_symmetry.space_group_name_H-M   'P 1'
#
loop_
_entity.id
_entity.type
_entity.pdbx_description
1 polymer ?
#
loop_
_entity_poly.entity_id
_entity_poly.type
_entity_poly.pdbx_seq_one_letter_code
_entity_poly.pdbx_strand_id
1 'polypeptide(L)'
;SYDLPAAITWADQIAAALPGAELGALGQAIRTTKYRWERGFASALLEGPLVCGVGACGVCGVELRKGVRMLCSDGPVFDMRELP
;
A
#
# COMPACT_ATOMS: atom_id res chain seq x y z
N SER A 1 12.79 6.58 20.98
CA SER A 1 12.65 6.46 19.52
C SER A 1 12.44 4.99 19.22
N TYR A 2 11.40 4.61 18.46
CA TYR A 2 11.19 3.23 18.05
C TYR A 2 12.15 2.87 16.89
N ASP A 3 12.77 1.69 16.94
CA ASP A 3 13.64 1.20 15.87
C ASP A 3 12.79 0.54 14.76
N LEU A 4 12.44 1.33 13.75
CA LEU A 4 11.63 0.88 12.61
C LEU A 4 12.35 -0.20 11.77
N PRO A 5 13.65 -0.08 11.43
CA PRO A 5 14.38 -1.17 10.78
C PRO A 5 14.32 -2.51 11.52
N ALA A 6 14.48 -2.52 12.85
CA ALA A 6 14.35 -3.74 13.63
C ALA A 6 12.93 -4.33 13.52
N ALA A 7 11.89 -3.49 13.59
CA ALA A 7 10.51 -3.92 13.43
C ALA A 7 10.22 -4.50 12.04
N ILE A 8 10.72 -3.88 10.96
CA ILE A 8 10.56 -4.38 9.58
C ILE A 8 11.25 -5.73 9.39
N THR A 9 12.42 -5.91 10.02
CA THR A 9 13.19 -7.17 9.92
C THR A 9 12.45 -8.32 10.60
N TRP A 10 11.88 -8.07 11.78
CA TRP A 10 11.15 -9.06 12.56
C TRP A 10 9.78 -9.41 11.99
N ALA A 11 9.10 -8.45 11.35
CA ALA A 11 7.73 -8.66 10.89
C ALA A 11 7.60 -9.82 9.90
N ASP A 12 6.53 -10.60 10.05
CA ASP A 12 6.02 -11.53 9.03
C ASP A 12 5.18 -10.78 7.98
N GLN A 13 4.48 -9.72 8.40
CA GLN A 13 3.67 -8.87 7.55
C GLN A 13 3.61 -7.42 8.08
N ILE A 14 3.51 -6.47 7.16
CA ILE A 14 3.27 -5.05 7.42
C ILE A 14 1.92 -4.67 6.80
N ALA A 15 1.04 -4.09 7.61
CA ALA A 15 -0.20 -3.48 7.17
C ALA A 15 -0.17 -1.98 7.52
N ALA A 16 -0.21 -1.12 6.53
CA ALA A 16 -0.10 0.32 6.70
C ALA A 16 -1.44 1.02 6.40
N ALA A 17 -1.90 1.82 7.35
CA ALA A 17 -2.97 2.81 7.14
C ALA A 17 -2.37 4.18 7.51
N LEU A 18 -1.74 4.80 6.53
CA LEU A 18 -1.00 6.05 6.68
C LEU A 18 -1.48 7.05 5.63
N PRO A 19 -1.31 8.37 5.87
CA PRO A 19 -1.51 9.36 4.83
C PRO A 19 -0.73 9.00 3.56
N GLY A 20 -1.33 9.18 2.39
CA GLY A 20 -0.72 8.77 1.12
C GLY A 20 0.69 9.34 0.88
N ALA A 21 0.95 10.55 1.40
CA ALA A 21 2.26 11.20 1.34
C ALA A 21 3.37 10.44 2.10
N GLU A 22 3.01 9.64 3.11
CA GLU A 22 3.97 8.90 3.95
C GLU A 22 4.26 7.49 3.42
N LEU A 23 3.40 6.94 2.54
CA LEU A 23 3.58 5.60 1.98
C LEU A 23 4.87 5.45 1.18
N GLY A 24 5.32 6.52 0.52
CA GLY A 24 6.60 6.55 -0.19
C GLY A 24 7.78 6.35 0.76
N ALA A 25 7.78 7.02 1.92
CA ALA A 25 8.83 6.90 2.93
C ALA A 25 8.84 5.49 3.55
N LEU A 26 7.68 4.94 3.90
CA LEU A 26 7.58 3.56 4.38
C LEU A 26 8.08 2.57 3.32
N GLY A 27 7.69 2.74 2.05
CA GLY A 27 8.16 1.90 0.95
C GLY A 27 9.68 1.91 0.81
N GLN A 28 10.33 3.07 0.98
CA GLN A 28 11.80 3.15 1.00
C GLN A 28 12.43 2.48 2.22
N ALA A 29 11.84 2.65 3.41
CA ALA A 29 12.31 1.98 4.61
C ALA A 29 12.28 0.45 4.47
N ILE A 30 11.22 -0.10 3.87
CA ILE A 30 11.11 -1.54 3.62
C ILE A 30 12.15 -2.00 2.59
N ARG A 31 12.32 -1.27 1.47
CA ARG A 31 13.34 -1.54 0.43
C ARG A 31 14.76 -1.57 0.95
N THR A 32 15.09 -0.68 1.88
CA THR A 32 16.44 -0.56 2.44
C THR A 32 16.70 -1.57 3.55
N THR A 33 15.66 -2.00 4.27
CA THR A 33 15.81 -2.93 5.41
C THR A 33 15.70 -4.39 5.01
N LYS A 34 14.72 -4.77 4.18
CA LYS A 34 14.45 -6.16 3.81
C LYS A 34 14.67 -6.35 2.31
N TYR A 35 15.84 -6.88 1.94
CA TYR A 35 16.18 -7.12 0.55
C TYR A 35 15.27 -8.22 -0.04
N ARG A 36 14.50 -7.87 -1.07
CA ARG A 36 13.53 -8.74 -1.77
C ARG A 36 12.53 -9.42 -0.82
N TRP A 37 11.32 -8.86 -0.72
CA TRP A 37 10.20 -9.52 -0.04
C TRP A 37 9.18 -10.10 -1.02
N GLU A 38 8.49 -11.16 -0.61
CA GLU A 38 7.40 -11.78 -1.38
C GLU A 38 6.12 -10.93 -1.38
N ARG A 39 5.27 -11.15 -2.39
CA ARG A 39 3.93 -10.52 -2.40
C ARG A 39 3.18 -10.86 -1.12
N GLY A 40 2.45 -9.91 -0.57
CA GLY A 40 1.70 -10.04 0.68
C GLY A 40 2.50 -9.69 1.95
N PHE A 41 3.81 -9.49 1.87
CA PHE A 41 4.62 -9.06 3.02
C PHE A 41 4.27 -7.64 3.49
N ALA A 42 4.00 -6.72 2.57
CA ALA A 42 3.69 -5.33 2.91
C ALA A 42 2.53 -4.82 2.09
N SER A 43 1.49 -4.35 2.77
CA SER A 43 0.26 -3.85 2.15
C SER A 43 -0.11 -2.48 2.73
N ALA A 44 -0.69 -1.62 1.91
CA ALA A 44 -1.17 -0.31 2.32
C ALA A 44 -2.65 -0.15 1.96
N LEU A 45 -3.41 0.41 2.91
CA LEU A 45 -4.73 0.95 2.64
C LEU A 45 -4.56 2.29 1.94
N LEU A 46 -5.14 2.41 0.74
CA LEU A 46 -5.18 3.66 -0.01
C LEU A 46 -6.51 4.37 0.22
N GLU A 47 -6.44 5.68 0.40
CA GLU A 47 -7.60 6.55 0.55
C GLU A 47 -7.92 7.26 -0.78
N GLY A 48 -9.19 7.60 -0.97
CA GLY A 48 -9.66 8.32 -2.15
C GLY A 48 -11.18 8.50 -2.16
N PRO A 49 -11.72 9.27 -3.11
CA PRO A 49 -13.15 9.58 -3.15
C PRO A 49 -13.99 8.34 -3.46
N LEU A 50 -14.87 7.95 -2.52
CA LEU A 50 -15.84 6.87 -2.71
C LEU A 50 -17.23 7.46 -2.92
N VAL A 51 -17.73 7.41 -4.16
CA VAL A 51 -19.08 7.90 -4.52
C VAL A 51 -20.09 6.76 -4.58
N CYS A 52 -19.93 5.82 -5.52
CA CYS A 52 -20.87 4.69 -5.63
C CYS A 52 -20.56 3.51 -4.71
N GLY A 53 -19.29 3.34 -4.31
CA GLY A 53 -18.85 2.22 -3.46
C GLY A 53 -18.92 0.82 -4.09
N VAL A 54 -19.33 0.68 -5.36
CA VAL A 54 -19.60 -0.63 -6.00
C VAL A 54 -18.94 -0.79 -7.37
N GLY A 55 -17.98 0.07 -7.72
CA GLY A 55 -17.24 0.01 -8.99
C GLY A 55 -17.95 0.61 -10.20
N ALA A 56 -19.22 1.00 -10.09
CA ALA A 56 -20.00 1.50 -11.23
C ALA A 56 -19.56 2.87 -11.78
N CYS A 57 -19.03 3.76 -10.92
CA CYS A 57 -18.79 5.16 -11.29
C CYS A 57 -17.36 5.50 -11.74
N GLY A 58 -16.36 4.63 -11.51
CA GLY A 58 -14.96 4.93 -11.88
C GLY A 58 -14.21 5.95 -10.99
N VAL A 59 -14.92 6.75 -10.16
CA VAL A 59 -14.32 7.89 -9.42
C VAL A 59 -13.18 7.50 -8.47
N CYS A 60 -13.25 6.31 -7.88
CA CYS A 60 -12.24 5.83 -6.93
C CYS A 60 -11.07 5.05 -7.59
N GLY A 61 -10.80 5.30 -8.87
CA GLY A 61 -9.68 4.67 -9.57
C GLY A 61 -8.32 5.15 -9.03
N VAL A 62 -7.41 4.21 -8.81
CA VAL A 62 -6.01 4.47 -8.42
C VAL A 62 -5.05 3.89 -9.45
N GLU A 63 -4.05 4.68 -9.81
CA GLU A 63 -2.99 4.23 -10.71
C GLU A 63 -1.95 3.41 -9.93
N LEU A 64 -1.75 2.17 -10.37
CA LEU A 64 -0.74 1.27 -9.86
C LEU A 64 0.26 0.98 -10.97
N ARG A 65 1.41 0.40 -10.62
CA ARG A 65 2.45 0.01 -11.60
C ARG A 65 1.93 -0.89 -12.73
N LYS A 66 0.81 -1.60 -12.52
CA LYS A 66 0.19 -2.51 -13.50
C LYS A 66 -1.20 -2.05 -13.94
N GLY A 67 -1.38 -0.74 -14.10
CA GLY A 67 -2.63 -0.14 -14.57
C GLY A 67 -3.52 0.34 -13.43
N VAL A 68 -4.74 0.72 -13.79
CA VAL A 68 -5.71 1.32 -12.85
C VAL A 68 -6.53 0.23 -12.17
N ARG A 69 -6.73 0.36 -10.86
CA ARG A 69 -7.64 -0.46 -10.06
C ARG A 69 -8.56 0.41 -9.23
N MET A 70 -9.72 -0.09 -8.85
CA MET A 70 -10.76 0.65 -8.12
C MET A 70 -10.63 0.43 -6.61
N LEU A 71 -10.60 1.50 -5.81
CA LEU A 71 -10.54 1.38 -4.34
C LEU A 71 -11.70 0.56 -3.77
N CYS A 72 -12.93 0.79 -4.25
CA CYS A 72 -14.13 0.18 -3.66
C CYS A 72 -14.36 -1.28 -4.05
N SER A 73 -13.96 -1.72 -5.26
CA SER A 73 -14.22 -3.08 -5.74
C SER A 73 -12.98 -3.96 -5.80
N ASP A 74 -11.80 -3.38 -6.02
CA ASP A 74 -10.55 -4.13 -6.13
C ASP A 74 -9.64 -3.95 -4.91
N GLY A 75 -9.87 -2.89 -4.11
CA GLY A 75 -9.08 -2.50 -2.95
C GLY A 75 -9.85 -2.61 -1.64
N PRO A 76 -9.67 -1.68 -0.68
CA PRO A 76 -8.79 -0.50 -0.68
C PRO A 76 -7.34 -0.83 -0.29
N VAL A 77 -7.04 -2.10 0.03
CA VAL A 77 -5.72 -2.55 0.45
C VAL A 77 -4.96 -3.13 -0.74
N PHE A 78 -3.77 -2.61 -1.00
CA PHE A 78 -2.92 -3.02 -2.12
C PHE A 78 -1.52 -3.40 -1.63
N ASP A 79 -0.89 -4.33 -2.33
CA ASP A 79 0.51 -4.69 -2.08
C ASP A 79 1.42 -3.48 -2.36
N MET A 80 2.33 -3.16 -1.45
CA MET A 80 3.23 -2.01 -1.59
C MET A 80 4.17 -2.13 -2.81
N ARG A 81 4.32 -3.32 -3.41
CA ARG A 81 5.02 -3.54 -4.68
C ARG A 81 4.21 -3.07 -5.90
N GLU A 82 2.91 -2.83 -5.75
CA GLU A 82 2.03 -2.32 -6.82
C GLU A 82 1.95 -0.79 -6.83
N LEU A 83 2.23 -0.13 -5.71
CA LEU A 83 2.28 1.34 -5.61
C LEU A 83 3.46 1.90 -6.42
N PRO A 84 3.38 3.10 -7.01
CA PRO A 84 4.46 3.73 -7.79
C PRO A 84 5.85 3.76 -7.12
#